data_AF-A0AAW8RTL7-F1
#
_entry.id   AF-A0AAW8RTL7-F1
#
_cell.length_a   1.000
_cell.length_b   1.000
_cell.length_c   1.000
_cell.angle_alpha   90.00
_cell.angle_beta   90.00
_cell.angle_gamma   90.00
#
_symmetry.space_group_name_H-M   'P 1'
#
loop_
_entity.id
_entity.type
_entity.pdbx_description
1 polymer ?
#
loop_
_entity_poly.entity_id
_entity_poly.type
_entity_poly.pdbx_seq_one_letter_code
_entity_poly.pdbx_strand_id
1 'polypeptide(L)'
;MDNHTRKLLGLTDKHLFFDEEWLIEKEYKGVQAQFIKGRLDDSPSHCEHCGSIRIIRNGSYTTRTQMLKVKEKLTILELKRTRFLCHDCGRTFSAKTDLV
;
A
#
# COMPACT_ATOMS: atom_id res chain seq x y z
N MET A 1 6.07 9.94 -7.11
CA MET A 1 7.31 10.01 -6.27
C MET A 1 8.51 9.47 -7.04
N ASP A 2 9.66 10.17 -7.04
CA ASP A 2 10.88 9.74 -7.74
C ASP A 2 11.69 8.68 -6.98
N ASN A 3 12.66 8.05 -7.65
CA ASN A 3 13.45 6.95 -7.10
C ASN A 3 14.35 7.35 -5.91
N HIS A 4 14.90 8.56 -5.88
CA HIS A 4 15.79 8.99 -4.78
C HIS A 4 14.97 9.21 -3.51
N THR A 5 13.80 9.84 -3.64
CA THR A 5 12.86 10.01 -2.53
C THR A 5 12.39 8.67 -1.98
N ARG A 6 12.09 7.70 -2.86
CA ARG A 6 11.73 6.33 -2.45
C ARG A 6 12.83 5.67 -1.63
N LYS A 7 14.10 5.77 -2.06
CA LYS A 7 15.25 5.23 -1.31
C LYS A 7 15.41 5.91 0.04
N LEU A 8 15.28 7.24 0.10
CA LEU A 8 15.38 8.01 1.34
C LEU A 8 14.33 7.58 2.37
N LEU A 9 13.11 7.29 1.92
CA LEU A 9 11.98 6.89 2.76
C LEU A 9 11.88 5.37 3.00
N GLY A 10 12.75 4.57 2.39
CA GLY A 10 12.67 3.11 2.44
C GLY A 10 11.50 2.49 1.67
N LEU A 11 10.87 3.24 0.75
CA LEU A 11 9.68 2.83 -0.02
C LEU A 11 10.06 2.27 -1.39
N THR A 12 10.95 1.27 -1.41
CA THR A 12 11.58 0.74 -2.63
C THR A 12 10.85 -0.44 -3.27
N ASP A 13 9.78 -0.95 -2.66
CA ASP A 13 8.98 -2.06 -3.21
C ASP A 13 8.42 -1.69 -4.59
N LYS A 14 8.74 -2.49 -5.61
CA LYS A 14 8.32 -2.27 -7.00
C LYS A 14 6.80 -2.25 -7.22
N HIS A 15 6.03 -2.85 -6.32
CA HIS A 15 4.55 -2.86 -6.39
C HIS A 15 3.92 -1.63 -5.73
N LEU A 16 4.73 -0.74 -5.14
CA LEU A 16 4.28 0.57 -4.67
C LEU A 16 4.31 1.60 -5.79
N PHE A 17 3.16 2.24 -5.98
CA PHE A 17 2.99 3.35 -6.91
C PHE A 17 2.50 4.58 -6.15
N PHE A 18 3.04 5.73 -6.51
CA PHE A 18 2.79 7.01 -5.85
C PHE A 18 2.46 8.05 -6.92
N ASP A 19 1.29 8.65 -6.82
CA ASP A 19 0.84 9.73 -7.71
C ASP A 19 1.67 11.01 -7.49
N GLU A 20 1.37 12.08 -8.24
CA GLU A 20 2.06 13.38 -8.08
C GLU A 20 1.79 13.99 -6.70
N GLU A 21 0.52 13.99 -6.25
CA GLU A 21 0.08 14.47 -4.94
C GLU A 21 0.21 13.39 -3.84
N TRP A 22 1.35 12.69 -3.82
CA TRP A 22 1.60 11.61 -2.87
C TRP A 22 1.78 12.09 -1.43
N LEU A 23 2.10 13.38 -1.19
CA LEU A 23 2.28 13.94 0.15
C LEU A 23 1.17 14.95 0.46
N ILE A 24 0.47 14.73 1.57
CA ILE A 24 -0.47 15.73 2.11
C ILE A 24 -0.20 15.95 3.60
N GLU A 25 -0.53 17.14 4.10
CA GLU A 25 -0.60 17.40 5.54
C GLU A 25 -2.06 17.55 5.95
N LYS A 26 -2.45 16.87 7.04
CA LYS A 26 -3.80 17.00 7.61
C LYS A 26 -3.78 16.69 9.11
N GLU A 27 -4.79 17.16 9.82
CA GLU A 27 -5.00 16.75 11.20
C GLU A 27 -5.40 15.27 11.25
N TYR A 28 -4.74 14.51 12.14
CA TYR A 28 -5.05 13.13 12.41
C TYR A 28 -4.89 12.85 13.90
N LYS A 29 -5.99 12.42 14.53
CA LYS A 29 -6.04 12.18 15.98
C LYS A 29 -5.60 13.41 16.82
N GLY A 30 -6.01 14.61 16.40
CA GLY A 30 -5.73 15.86 17.13
C GLY A 30 -4.32 16.42 16.96
N VAL A 31 -3.49 15.84 16.07
CA VAL A 31 -2.16 16.36 15.73
C VAL A 31 -2.00 16.56 14.23
N GLN A 32 -1.22 17.56 13.83
CA GLN A 32 -0.84 17.74 12.43
C GLN A 32 0.08 16.60 11.99
N ALA A 33 -0.33 15.88 10.96
CA ALA A 33 0.37 14.70 10.46
C ALA A 33 0.56 14.77 8.95
N GLN A 34 1.67 14.20 8.50
CA GLN A 34 1.98 14.01 7.09
C GLN A 34 1.47 12.65 6.64
N PHE A 35 0.77 12.61 5.52
CA PHE A 35 0.31 11.38 4.89
C PHE A 35 1.03 11.19 3.57
N ILE A 36 1.74 10.07 3.48
CA ILE A 36 2.34 9.56 2.25
C ILE A 36 1.31 8.60 1.65
N LYS A 37 0.63 9.02 0.59
CA LYS A 37 -0.39 8.24 -0.11
C LYS A 37 0.24 7.45 -1.25
N GLY A 38 -0.03 6.17 -1.28
CA GLY A 38 0.34 5.30 -2.39
C GLY A 38 -0.73 4.25 -2.66
N ARG A 39 -0.54 3.49 -3.74
CA ARG A 39 -1.26 2.24 -3.99
C ARG A 39 -0.27 1.09 -3.98
N LEU A 40 -0.71 -0.02 -3.42
CA LEU A 40 -0.03 -1.29 -3.49
C LEU A 40 -0.81 -2.14 -4.47
N ASP A 41 -0.27 -2.28 -5.67
CA ASP A 41 -0.90 -3.03 -6.74
C ASP A 41 0.02 -4.17 -7.16
N ASP A 42 -0.40 -5.37 -6.81
CA ASP A 42 0.31 -6.60 -7.19
C ASP A 42 -0.47 -7.29 -8.31
N SER A 43 0.21 -8.16 -9.05
CA SER A 43 -0.39 -9.01 -10.08
C SER A 43 -0.10 -10.47 -9.74
N PRO A 44 -0.81 -11.03 -8.73
CA PRO A 44 -0.57 -12.39 -8.29
C PRO A 44 -0.86 -13.36 -9.43
N SER A 45 0.09 -14.25 -9.72
CA SER A 45 -0.07 -15.26 -10.76
C SER A 45 -0.92 -16.45 -10.29
N HIS A 46 -0.93 -16.72 -8.98
CA HIS A 46 -1.62 -17.85 -8.37
C HIS A 46 -2.23 -17.46 -7.03
N CYS A 47 -3.32 -18.14 -6.65
CA CYS A 47 -3.99 -17.94 -5.38
C CYS A 47 -3.07 -18.43 -4.25
N GLU A 48 -2.82 -17.58 -3.26
CA GLU A 48 -1.97 -17.94 -2.11
C GLU A 48 -2.53 -19.06 -1.22
N HIS A 49 -3.81 -19.44 -1.40
CA HIS A 49 -4.46 -20.48 -0.61
C HIS A 49 -4.55 -21.84 -1.31
N CYS A 50 -4.72 -21.87 -2.64
CA CYS A 50 -4.95 -23.11 -3.38
C CYS A 50 -4.12 -23.26 -4.66
N GLY A 51 -3.30 -22.26 -5.02
CA GLY A 51 -2.47 -22.29 -6.22
C GLY A 51 -3.22 -22.10 -7.54
N SER A 52 -4.52 -21.80 -7.53
CA SER A 52 -5.28 -21.55 -8.77
C SER A 52 -4.88 -20.24 -9.46
N ILE A 53 -4.85 -20.25 -10.79
CA ILE A 53 -4.66 -19.04 -11.64
C ILE A 53 -5.95 -18.22 -11.83
N ARG A 54 -7.12 -18.75 -11.43
CA ARG A 54 -8.43 -18.10 -11.64
C ARG A 54 -8.69 -17.04 -10.58
N ILE A 55 -7.95 -15.94 -10.69
CA ILE A 55 -7.97 -14.81 -9.77
C ILE A 55 -8.53 -13.58 -10.47
N ILE A 56 -9.44 -12.88 -9.81
CA ILE A 56 -9.96 -11.59 -10.26
C ILE A 56 -9.67 -10.50 -9.24
N ARG A 57 -9.57 -9.24 -9.71
CA ARG A 57 -9.58 -8.08 -8.80
C ARG A 57 -10.96 -7.95 -8.17
N ASN A 58 -10.99 -7.84 -6.85
CA ASN A 58 -12.20 -7.77 -6.03
C ASN A 58 -12.21 -6.49 -5.17
N GLY A 59 -11.96 -5.35 -5.84
CA GLY A 59 -11.91 -4.03 -5.21
C GLY A 59 -10.58 -3.75 -4.51
N SER A 60 -10.63 -2.81 -3.55
CA SER A 60 -9.46 -2.35 -2.81
C SER A 60 -9.87 -1.81 -1.45
N TYR A 61 -8.92 -1.70 -0.52
CA TYR A 61 -9.13 -1.07 0.78
C TYR A 61 -7.88 -0.27 1.17
N THR A 62 -8.04 0.67 2.10
CA THR A 62 -6.95 1.54 2.52
C THR A 62 -6.39 1.08 3.87
N THR A 63 -5.09 0.88 3.95
CA THR A 63 -4.35 0.64 5.20
C THR A 63 -3.56 1.87 5.59
N ARG A 64 -3.41 2.10 6.90
CA ARG A 64 -2.59 3.19 7.45
C ARG A 64 -1.57 2.61 8.40
N THR A 65 -0.29 2.89 8.16
CA THR A 65 0.78 2.50 9.07
C THR A 65 1.62 3.69 9.44
N GLN A 66 1.98 3.80 10.72
CA GLN A 66 2.87 4.86 11.17
C GLN A 66 4.30 4.55 10.73
N MET A 67 4.93 5.50 10.05
CA MET A 67 6.35 5.44 9.69
C MET A 67 7.21 6.11 10.77
N LEU A 68 8.52 6.00 10.61
CA LEU A 68 9.45 6.89 11.29
C LEU A 68 9.08 8.35 10.98
N LYS A 69 9.23 9.22 11.99
CA LYS A 69 8.93 10.64 11.84
C LYS A 69 9.83 11.25 10.77
N VAL A 70 9.23 11.98 9.84
CA VAL A 70 9.97 12.80 8.88
C VAL A 70 9.86 14.25 9.33
N LYS A 71 11.01 14.91 9.53
CA LYS A 71 11.08 16.29 10.05
C LYS A 71 10.34 16.48 11.39
N GLU A 72 10.48 15.53 12.31
CA GLU A 72 9.79 15.50 13.62
C GLU A 72 8.24 15.51 13.57
N LYS A 73 7.64 15.36 12.39
CA LYS A 73 6.19 15.26 12.23
C LYS A 73 5.74 13.80 12.30
N LEU A 74 4.52 13.58 12.80
CA LEU A 74 3.85 12.28 12.68
C LEU A 74 3.68 11.97 11.19
N THR A 75 4.27 10.87 10.72
CA THR A 75 4.21 10.46 9.32
C THR A 75 3.44 9.15 9.19
N ILE A 76 2.40 9.15 8.39
CA ILE A 76 1.53 8.00 8.13
C ILE A 76 1.68 7.60 6.66
N LEU A 77 1.98 6.32 6.43
CA LEU A 77 1.87 5.70 5.11
C LEU A 77 0.43 5.22 4.92
N GLU A 78 -0.27 5.80 3.95
CA GLU A 78 -1.63 5.43 3.57
C GLU A 78 -1.58 4.68 2.22
N LEU A 79 -1.80 3.36 2.25
CA LEU A 79 -1.75 2.51 1.06
C LEU A 79 -3.14 2.03 0.67
N LYS A 80 -3.54 2.29 -0.58
CA LYS A 80 -4.68 1.62 -1.20
C LYS A 80 -4.23 0.25 -1.73
N ARG A 81 -4.63 -0.82 -1.05
CA ARG A 81 -4.27 -2.20 -1.38
C ARG A 81 -5.33 -2.85 -2.26
N THR A 82 -4.92 -3.45 -3.37
CA THR A 82 -5.82 -4.25 -4.22
C THR A 82 -6.20 -5.54 -3.50
N ARG A 83 -7.49 -5.89 -3.53
CA ARG A 83 -8.03 -7.18 -3.06
C ARG A 83 -8.27 -8.08 -4.26
N PHE A 84 -8.05 -9.37 -4.07
CA PHE A 84 -8.26 -10.41 -5.07
C PHE A 84 -9.26 -11.44 -4.55
N LEU A 85 -10.00 -12.07 -5.46
CA LEU A 85 -10.87 -13.22 -5.20
C LEU A 85 -10.42 -14.37 -6.09
N CYS A 86 -10.24 -15.55 -5.50
CA CYS A 86 -10.04 -16.79 -6.25
C CYS A 86 -11.40 -17.43 -6.55
N HIS A 87 -11.68 -17.72 -7.82
CA HIS A 87 -12.93 -18.38 -8.21
C HIS A 87 -13.01 -19.85 -7.78
N ASP A 88 -11.87 -20.54 -7.67
CA ASP A 88 -11.89 -21.98 -7.40
C ASP A 88 -12.06 -22.30 -5.91
N CYS A 89 -11.47 -21.50 -5.01
CA CYS A 89 -11.62 -21.71 -3.57
C CYS A 89 -12.53 -20.67 -2.88
N GLY A 90 -13.00 -19.65 -3.60
CA GLY A 90 -13.87 -18.59 -3.07
C GLY A 90 -13.20 -17.66 -2.05
N ARG A 91 -11.91 -17.83 -1.75
CA ARG A 91 -11.19 -17.02 -0.76
C ARG A 91 -10.69 -15.71 -1.36
N THR A 92 -10.63 -14.68 -0.52
CA THR A 92 -10.04 -13.40 -0.86
C THR A 92 -8.68 -13.22 -0.22
N PHE A 93 -7.76 -12.58 -0.93
CA PHE A 93 -6.46 -12.17 -0.43
C PHE A 93 -6.13 -10.78 -0.97
N SER A 94 -5.00 -10.19 -0.56
CA SER A 94 -4.66 -8.80 -0.89
C SER A 94 -3.21 -8.67 -1.31
N ALA A 95 -2.89 -7.61 -2.05
CA ALA A 95 -1.51 -7.25 -2.33
C ALA A 95 -0.72 -7.05 -1.02
N LYS A 96 0.46 -7.66 -0.95
CA LYS A 96 1.35 -7.65 0.21
C LYS A 96 2.64 -6.90 -0.13
N THR A 97 3.23 -6.32 0.90
CA THR A 97 4.54 -5.66 0.86
C THR A 97 5.24 -6.01 2.16
N ASP A 98 6.54 -6.27 2.11
CA ASP A 98 7.32 -6.59 3.31
C ASP A 98 7.59 -5.36 4.19
N LEU A 99 7.26 -4.17 3.69
CA LEU A 99 7.47 -2.91 4.38
C LEU A 99 6.50 -2.72 5.56
N VAL A 100 5.28 -3.28 5.47
CA VAL A 100 4.17 -3.07 6.44
C VAL A 100 3.05 -4.09 6.34
#